data_AF-A0A1G8EQD3-F1
#
_entry.id   AF-A0A1G8EQD3-F1
#
_cell.length_a   1.000
_cell.length_b   1.000
_cell.length_c   1.000
_cell.angle_alpha   90.00
_cell.angle_beta   90.00
_cell.angle_gamma   90.00
#
_symmetry.space_group_name_H-M   'P 1'
#
loop_
_entity.id
_entity.type
_entity.pdbx_description
1 polymer ?
#
loop_
_entity_poly.entity_id
_entity_poly.type
_entity_poly.pdbx_seq_one_letter_code
_entity_poly.pdbx_strand_id
1 'polypeptide(L)' 'MEPTKLPTKSARKKTLVTGNGSGSNSEQMEGDRFSRIAVSAYYKAQARGFQPGHELDDWLDAEAEEQQ' A
#
# COMPACT_ATOMS: atom_id res chain seq x y z
N MET A 1 18.49 4.84 27.43
CA MET A 1 17.97 5.40 26.17
C MET A 1 18.34 4.41 25.08
N GLU A 2 17.47 3.44 24.79
CA GLU A 2 17.74 2.41 23.78
C GLU A 2 17.31 2.89 22.38
N PRO A 3 18.16 2.77 21.34
CA PRO A 3 17.76 3.08 19.97
C PRO A 3 17.07 1.86 19.35
N THR A 4 15.73 1.90 19.27
CA THR A 4 14.95 0.82 18.66
C THR A 4 14.96 0.94 17.13
N LYS A 5 15.87 0.17 16.52
CA LYS A 5 15.74 -0.57 15.24
C LYS A 5 14.68 -0.04 14.25
N LEU A 6 15.13 0.74 13.27
CA LEU A 6 14.36 0.95 12.04
C LEU A 6 14.60 -0.20 11.06
N PRO A 7 13.54 -0.81 10.49
CA PRO A 7 13.65 -1.95 9.61
C PRO A 7 14.21 -1.59 8.22
N THR A 8 14.94 -2.56 7.70
CA THR A 8 15.73 -2.57 6.46
C THR A 8 14.93 -2.23 5.20
N LYS A 9 15.47 -1.31 4.38
CA LYS A 9 15.16 -1.15 2.95
C LYS A 9 15.30 -2.49 2.22
N SER A 10 14.19 -3.20 2.05
CA SER A 10 14.13 -4.39 1.19
C SER A 10 13.87 -3.93 -0.24
N ALA A 11 14.97 -3.68 -0.97
CA ALA A 11 14.95 -3.66 -2.41
C ALA A 11 14.75 -5.10 -2.90
N ARG A 12 13.67 -5.36 -3.65
CA ARG A 12 13.44 -6.48 -4.59
C ARG A 12 11.91 -6.62 -4.82
N LYS A 13 11.35 -6.82 -6.01
CA LYS A 13 11.85 -7.15 -7.35
C LYS A 13 10.73 -6.79 -8.34
N LYS A 14 11.09 -6.19 -9.48
CA LYS A 14 10.19 -6.04 -10.64
C LYS A 14 9.96 -7.43 -11.25
N THR A 15 8.82 -8.03 -10.98
CA THR A 15 8.32 -9.16 -11.76
C THR A 15 7.31 -8.62 -12.75
N LEU A 16 7.72 -8.47 -14.02
CA LEU A 16 6.80 -8.39 -15.13
C LEU A 16 5.96 -9.68 -15.11
N VAL A 17 4.66 -9.57 -14.83
CA VAL A 17 3.72 -10.65 -15.12
C VAL A 17 3.05 -10.32 -16.45
N THR A 18 3.48 -11.06 -17.48
CA THR A 18 2.85 -11.11 -18.79
C THR A 18 1.42 -11.62 -18.61
N GLY A 19 0.46 -10.84 -19.11
CA GLY A 19 -0.96 -11.08 -18.96
C GLY A 19 -1.43 -12.34 -19.68
N ASN A 20 -2.03 -13.23 -18.91
CA ASN A 20 -2.93 -14.27 -19.38
C ASN A 20 -4.09 -14.35 -18.38
N GLY A 21 -4.89 -13.29 -18.34
CA GLY A 21 -6.00 -13.15 -17.41
C GLY A 21 -7.27 -12.91 -18.19
N SER A 22 -7.94 -13.99 -18.59
CA SER A 22 -9.40 -13.96 -18.76
C SER A 22 -10.02 -13.83 -17.38
N GLY A 23 -9.74 -12.71 -16.71
CA GLY A 23 -10.18 -12.35 -15.38
C GLY A 23 -11.23 -11.27 -15.53
N SER A 24 -12.41 -11.56 -15.03
CA SER A 24 -13.58 -10.69 -14.96
C SER A 24 -13.19 -9.24 -14.68
N ASN A 25 -13.73 -8.29 -15.45
CA ASN A 25 -13.50 -6.83 -15.34
C ASN A 25 -13.53 -6.30 -13.88
N SER A 26 -14.31 -6.96 -13.01
CA SER A 26 -14.37 -6.72 -11.57
C SER A 26 -13.03 -6.86 -10.84
N GLU A 27 -12.20 -7.86 -11.17
CA GLU A 27 -10.91 -8.09 -10.49
C GLU A 27 -9.87 -7.03 -10.86
N GLN A 28 -9.93 -6.53 -12.11
CA GLN A 28 -9.10 -5.42 -12.55
C GLN A 28 -9.50 -4.12 -11.83
N MET A 29 -10.80 -3.83 -11.76
CA MET A 29 -11.31 -2.66 -11.04
C MET A 29 -10.93 -2.67 -9.56
N GLU A 30 -11.00 -3.84 -8.89
CA GLU A 30 -10.59 -3.97 -7.50
C GLU A 30 -9.07 -3.83 -7.33
N GLY A 31 -8.27 -4.39 -8.24
CA GLY A 31 -6.81 -4.23 -8.24
C GLY A 31 -6.36 -2.77 -8.43
N ASP A 32 -7.04 -2.03 -9.31
CA ASP A 32 -6.79 -0.59 -9.51
C ASP A 32 -7.17 0.24 -8.27
N ARG A 33 -8.26 -0.12 -7.59
CA ARG A 33 -8.67 0.51 -6.32
C ARG A 33 -7.65 0.24 -5.21
N PHE A 34 -7.26 -1.02 -5.00
CA PHE A 34 -6.24 -1.37 -4.01
C PHE A 34 -4.89 -0.70 -4.30
N SER A 35 -4.51 -0.56 -5.58
CA SER A 35 -3.28 0.14 -5.95
C SER A 35 -3.32 1.61 -5.54
N ARG A 36 -4.46 2.29 -5.71
CA ARG A 36 -4.64 3.68 -5.27
C ARG A 36 -4.62 3.80 -3.75
N ILE A 37 -5.36 2.94 -3.05
CA ILE A 37 -5.38 2.89 -1.57
C ILE A 37 -3.95 2.68 -1.03
N ALA A 38 -3.18 1.75 -1.61
CA ALA A 38 -1.82 1.47 -1.18
C ALA A 38 -0.89 2.69 -1.36
N VAL A 39 -1.03 3.42 -2.47
CA VAL A 39 -0.27 4.65 -2.73
C VAL A 39 -0.64 5.74 -1.73
N SER A 40 -1.93 5.96 -1.47
CA SER A 40 -2.41 6.93 -0.49
C SER A 40 -1.94 6.58 0.94
N ALA A 41 -2.09 5.33 1.35
CA ALA A 41 -1.61 4.83 2.65
C ALA A 41 -0.10 5.02 2.80
N TYR A 42 0.68 4.78 1.74
CA TYR A 42 2.12 5.03 1.73
C TYR A 42 2.45 6.50 1.97
N TYR A 43 1.75 7.43 1.32
CA TYR A 43 1.96 8.86 1.54
C TYR A 43 1.56 9.30 2.95
N LYS A 44 0.49 8.74 3.52
CA LYS A 44 0.07 9.00 4.91
C LYS A 44 1.11 8.50 5.91
N ALA A 45 1.59 7.27 5.73
CA ALA A 45 2.69 6.72 6.52
C ALA A 45 3.96 7.57 6.36
N GLN A 46 4.29 8.00 5.14
CA GLN A 46 5.45 8.86 4.88
C GLN A 46 5.34 10.22 5.60
N ALA A 47 4.16 10.85 5.58
CA ALA A 47 3.91 12.12 6.26
C ALA A 47 4.07 11.99 7.79
N ARG A 48 3.76 10.81 8.34
CA ARG A 48 3.97 10.45 9.75
C ARG A 48 5.37 9.91 10.06
N GLY A 49 6.22 9.70 9.06
CA GLY A 49 7.58 9.15 9.23
C GLY A 49 7.64 7.63 9.44
N PHE A 50 6.67 6.88 8.90
CA PHE A 50 6.53 5.43 9.03
C PHE A 50 6.51 4.95 10.48
N GLN A 51 5.73 5.65 11.31
CA GLN A 51 5.61 5.32 12.72
C GLN A 51 4.90 3.97 12.89
N PRO A 52 5.49 3.00 13.61
CA PRO A 52 4.89 1.68 13.79
C PRO A 52 3.61 1.77 14.63
N GLY A 53 2.62 0.95 14.30
CA GLY A 53 1.32 0.92 14.96
C GLY A 53 0.24 1.77 14.27
N HIS A 54 0.59 2.50 13.21
CA HIS A 54 -0.36 3.30 12.42
C HIS A 54 -0.55 2.77 11.00
N GLU A 55 0.13 1.69 10.60
CA GLU A 55 0.02 1.18 9.22
C GLU A 55 -1.42 0.82 8.83
N LEU A 56 -2.17 0.23 9.76
CA LEU A 56 -3.57 -0.16 9.52
C LEU A 56 -4.49 1.07 9.47
N ASP A 57 -4.22 2.05 10.32
CA ASP A 57 -4.96 3.32 10.40
C ASP A 57 -4.80 4.10 9.09
N ASP A 58 -3.56 4.22 8.59
CA ASP A 58 -3.25 4.90 7.33
C ASP A 58 -3.88 4.18 6.12
N TRP A 59 -4.00 2.85 6.17
CA TRP A 59 -4.68 2.06 5.13
C TRP A 59 -6.20 2.22 5.16
N LEU A 60 -6.82 2.20 6.34
CA LEU A 60 -8.26 2.43 6.51
C LEU A 60 -8.67 3.83 6.08
N ASP A 61 -7.87 4.83 6.46
CA ASP A 61 -8.07 6.21 6.03
C ASP A 61 -7.98 6.34 4.50
N ALA A 62 -6.97 5.72 3.88
CA ALA A 62 -6.82 5.73 2.43
C ALA A 62 -7.98 5.04 1.70
N GLU A 63 -8.51 3.95 2.28
CA GLU A 63 -9.70 3.28 1.75
C GLU A 63 -10.94 4.17 1.89
N ALA A 64 -11.11 4.85 3.02
CA ALA A 64 -12.21 5.77 3.24
C ALA A 64 -12.19 6.95 2.26
N GLU A 65 -11.00 7.47 1.93
CA GLU A 65 -10.81 8.52 0.92
C GLU A 65 -11.18 8.06 -0.50
N GLU A 66 -10.82 6.83 -0.89
CA GLU A 66 -11.17 6.28 -2.22
C GLU A 66 -12.64 5.85 -2.35
N GLN A 67 -13.39 5.78 -1.24
CA GLN A 67 -14.81 5.41 -1.20
C GLN A 67 -15.76 6.63 -1.14
N GLN A 68 -15.24 7.86 -1.11
CA GLN A 68 -16.00 9.11 -1.10
C GLN A 68 -16.24 9.67 -2.50
#